data_AF-A0A327J5H4-F1
#
_entry.id   AF-A0A327J5H4-F1
#
_cell.length_a   1.000
_cell.length_b   1.000
_cell.length_c   1.000
_cell.angle_alpha   90.00
_cell.angle_beta   90.00
_cell.angle_gamma   90.00
#
_symmetry.space_group_name_H-M   'P 1'
#
loop_
_entity.id
_entity.type
_entity.pdbx_description
1 polymer ?
#
loop_
_entity_poly.entity_id
_entity_poly.type
_entity_poly.pdbx_seq_one_letter_code
_entity_poly.pdbx_strand_id
1 'polypeptide(L)'
;MEIGGIKINLPKLGGNKPTQKQEKYADLNEPIQDTFQKRSDEDIQKAMSEFSRLNNGEGKSYDFAETCQFKYLYKNGAIDVDVVKHFKDGSDFDFYNMAPIYQMKNERGEGPEFYNRVFKAIDSIPNGREATRFIQNKFEPLKEFTIGFEPENLSTLDETINAQTPLGKYYKFAADNGKLLEETVSEKSGHFPVQVKTHTKDYKNNKEIEKVQNYDSKTKFLITSKQVVTTKDKDGKMVKQEIMTPSEIKGMYDVEVVYANGKKEQLAKATVDKKTGIKSIKKDMKSEDGTRTQFLYEDDPKGNRILDYKITDENGKLLMCRSQSFEVVDDNHFISAQNGYKYDITVNDKKITVKDLHHETEAEINFDKKFKGKKEEVINLLKKVPGEELFEVVDSVKKLKGKGKDEVLTSAYSPLTRNINIGDDLMVFLHELGHAKDFQVKNGRKYLQGKANALYSDNKDIQKVYLKECAKFNATHSDPERQHIDYFTQAKGHYGGKWGGLAEVVAETNALTNTYADEQVEALGTRQQYLQQHFPKTIAMIKDHMNWKDDLTAIEFYGT
;
A
#
# COMPACT_ATOMS: atom_id res chain seq x y z
N MET A 1 29.53 -54.09 -4.41
CA MET A 1 30.61 -54.44 -5.35
C MET A 1 30.02 -54.27 -6.75
N GLU A 2 30.62 -53.36 -7.50
CA GLU A 2 30.43 -52.97 -8.90
C GLU A 2 30.54 -54.21 -9.87
N ILE A 3 30.06 -54.29 -11.13
CA ILE A 3 29.94 -53.36 -12.28
C ILE A 3 29.04 -54.01 -13.37
N GLY A 4 28.34 -53.16 -14.16
CA GLY A 4 28.19 -53.30 -15.63
C GLY A 4 26.84 -53.79 -16.15
N GLY A 5 26.13 -53.13 -17.07
CA GLY A 5 26.36 -51.86 -17.75
C GLY A 5 25.20 -51.59 -18.73
N ILE A 6 24.64 -50.38 -18.68
CA ILE A 6 23.80 -49.82 -19.76
C ILE A 6 24.30 -48.39 -19.98
N LYS A 7 24.78 -48.11 -21.20
CA LYS A 7 25.18 -46.78 -21.65
C LYS A 7 23.93 -45.98 -22.00
N ILE A 8 23.63 -44.95 -21.21
CA ILE A 8 22.68 -43.90 -21.57
C ILE A 8 23.49 -42.69 -22.03
N ASN A 9 23.34 -42.30 -23.30
CA ASN A 9 23.96 -41.11 -23.86
C ASN A 9 23.32 -39.86 -23.26
N LEU A 10 23.98 -39.26 -22.27
CA LEU A 10 23.68 -37.91 -21.81
C LEU A 10 24.22 -36.87 -22.83
N PRO A 11 23.46 -35.81 -23.14
CA PRO A 11 23.95 -34.73 -23.99
C PRO A 11 25.20 -34.09 -23.38
N LYS A 12 26.24 -33.92 -24.19
CA LYS A 12 27.45 -33.19 -23.82
C LYS A 12 27.07 -31.75 -23.48
N LEU A 13 27.26 -31.35 -22.22
CA LEU A 13 27.34 -29.95 -21.81
C LEU A 13 28.65 -29.36 -22.34
N GLY A 14 28.67 -29.07 -23.64
CA GLY A 14 29.66 -28.24 -24.31
C GLY A 14 29.30 -26.78 -24.11
N GLY A 15 30.24 -26.02 -23.57
CA GLY A 15 30.07 -24.62 -23.21
C GLY A 15 29.65 -23.74 -24.39
N ASN A 16 28.52 -23.09 -24.22
CA ASN A 16 28.35 -21.69 -24.56
C ASN A 16 27.68 -21.05 -23.35
N LYS A 17 28.44 -20.26 -22.58
CA LYS A 17 27.88 -19.40 -21.54
C LYS A 17 26.89 -18.44 -22.24
N PRO A 18 25.59 -18.45 -21.94
CA PRO A 18 24.84 -17.22 -22.05
C PRO A 18 25.42 -16.33 -20.96
N THR A 19 25.98 -15.17 -21.32
CA THR A 19 26.19 -14.07 -20.39
C THR A 19 24.82 -13.56 -19.92
N GLN A 20 24.12 -14.36 -19.14
CA GLN A 20 23.13 -13.83 -18.20
C GLN A 20 23.95 -13.04 -17.19
N LYS A 21 23.91 -11.71 -17.31
CA LYS A 21 24.19 -10.85 -16.16
C LYS A 21 23.34 -11.40 -15.02
N GLN A 22 23.96 -12.00 -14.01
CA GLN A 22 23.31 -12.19 -12.73
C GLN A 22 22.88 -10.80 -12.29
N GLU A 23 21.57 -10.53 -12.36
CA GLU A 23 20.99 -9.41 -11.63
C GLU A 23 21.36 -9.64 -10.17
N LYS A 24 22.24 -8.81 -9.64
CA LYS A 24 22.49 -8.76 -8.20
C LYS A 24 21.15 -8.42 -7.55
N TYR A 25 20.61 -9.35 -6.78
CA TYR A 25 19.47 -9.11 -5.94
C TYR A 25 19.78 -7.96 -4.98
N ALA A 26 18.85 -7.02 -4.83
CA ALA A 26 18.94 -5.98 -3.81
C ALA A 26 18.91 -6.64 -2.43
N ASP A 27 19.93 -6.38 -1.62
CA ASP A 27 19.97 -6.74 -0.20
C ASP A 27 19.08 -5.74 0.56
N LEU A 28 18.03 -6.23 1.22
CA LEU A 28 17.08 -5.42 1.99
C LEU A 28 17.71 -4.78 3.25
N ASN A 29 18.95 -5.14 3.58
CA ASN A 29 19.72 -4.54 4.66
C ASN A 29 20.85 -3.62 4.17
N GLU A 30 21.06 -3.51 2.87
CA GLU A 30 21.76 -2.34 2.36
C GLU A 30 20.78 -1.17 2.51
N PRO A 31 21.18 -0.03 3.12
CA PRO A 31 20.48 1.22 2.86
C PRO A 31 20.28 1.31 1.35
N ILE A 32 19.19 1.94 0.88
CA ILE A 32 19.19 2.41 -0.51
C ILE A 32 20.48 3.24 -0.62
N GLN A 33 21.53 2.64 -1.16
CA GLN A 33 22.68 3.39 -1.56
C GLN A 33 22.14 4.08 -2.78
N ASP A 34 21.70 5.31 -2.59
CA ASP A 34 22.01 6.35 -3.53
C ASP A 34 23.53 6.30 -3.73
N THR A 35 24.00 5.34 -4.56
CA THR A 35 25.38 5.31 -5.06
C THR A 35 25.48 6.39 -6.10
N PHE A 36 25.21 7.63 -5.69
CA PHE A 36 25.75 8.77 -6.39
C PHE A 36 27.26 8.67 -6.24
N GLN A 37 27.92 8.30 -7.33
CA GLN A 37 29.37 8.40 -7.40
C GLN A 37 29.73 9.84 -7.07
N LYS A 38 30.44 10.06 -5.96
CA LYS A 38 31.03 11.36 -5.66
C LYS A 38 31.96 11.69 -6.82
N ARG A 39 31.58 12.71 -7.59
CA ARG A 39 32.38 13.19 -8.72
C ARG A 39 33.69 13.78 -8.19
N SER A 40 34.77 13.62 -8.95
CA SER A 40 36.07 14.17 -8.56
C SER A 40 36.03 15.70 -8.52
N ASP A 41 36.92 16.33 -7.75
CA ASP A 41 36.98 17.79 -7.71
C ASP A 41 37.31 18.38 -9.09
N GLU A 42 38.11 17.69 -9.90
CA GLU A 42 38.40 18.07 -11.29
C GLU A 42 37.15 18.03 -12.18
N ASP A 43 36.34 16.98 -12.08
CA ASP A 43 35.07 16.85 -12.82
C ASP A 43 34.07 17.93 -12.41
N ILE A 44 34.04 18.27 -11.12
CA ILE A 44 33.21 19.35 -10.59
C ILE A 44 33.68 20.69 -11.17
N GLN A 45 34.99 20.99 -11.14
CA GLN A 45 35.50 22.25 -11.69
C GLN A 45 35.22 22.39 -13.19
N LYS A 46 35.39 21.31 -13.96
CA LYS A 46 35.06 21.29 -15.39
C LYS A 46 33.58 21.57 -15.62
N ALA A 47 32.70 20.88 -14.89
CA ALA A 47 31.26 21.07 -15.02
C ALA A 47 30.80 22.47 -14.58
N MET A 48 31.39 23.03 -13.53
CA MET A 48 31.14 24.42 -13.13
C MET A 48 31.55 25.40 -14.22
N SER A 49 32.71 25.19 -14.85
CA SER A 49 33.17 26.02 -15.98
C SER A 49 32.23 25.95 -17.18
N GLU A 50 31.71 24.76 -17.50
CA GLU A 50 30.72 24.59 -18.56
C GLU A 50 29.38 25.23 -18.20
N PHE A 51 28.91 25.02 -16.97
CA PHE A 51 27.66 25.58 -16.47
C PHE A 51 27.67 27.11 -16.44
N SER A 52 28.77 27.75 -15.99
CA SER A 52 28.89 29.21 -15.98
C SER A 52 28.88 29.86 -17.37
N ARG A 53 28.98 29.08 -18.45
CA ARG A 53 28.85 29.56 -19.84
C ARG A 53 27.41 29.45 -20.36
N LEU A 54 26.50 28.85 -19.60
CA LEU A 54 25.09 28.75 -19.94
C LEU A 54 24.35 29.99 -19.45
N ASN A 55 23.36 30.41 -20.24
CA ASN A 55 22.37 31.39 -19.83
C ASN A 55 21.07 30.66 -19.44
N ASN A 56 20.30 31.24 -18.54
CA ASN A 56 18.96 30.81 -18.19
C ASN A 56 17.96 31.13 -19.32
N GLY A 57 16.70 30.73 -19.14
CA GLY A 57 15.63 30.92 -20.13
C GLY A 57 15.34 32.38 -20.49
N GLU A 58 15.80 33.33 -19.67
CA GLU A 58 15.71 34.78 -19.92
C GLU A 58 16.96 35.35 -20.63
N GLY A 59 17.94 34.50 -20.99
CA GLY A 59 19.19 34.93 -21.61
C GLY A 59 20.20 35.58 -20.64
N LYS A 60 19.95 35.48 -19.32
CA LYS A 60 20.87 35.97 -18.27
C LYS A 60 21.76 34.86 -17.75
N SER A 61 22.92 35.19 -17.21
CA SER A 61 23.74 34.21 -16.50
C SER A 61 23.04 33.76 -15.22
N TYR A 62 23.21 32.48 -14.87
CA TYR A 62 22.74 31.94 -13.59
C TYR A 62 23.38 32.68 -12.41
N ASP A 63 22.60 32.94 -11.37
CA ASP A 63 23.05 33.66 -10.19
C ASP A 63 23.93 32.79 -9.26
N PHE A 64 24.41 33.39 -8.17
CA PHE A 64 25.26 32.69 -7.20
C PHE A 64 24.54 31.52 -6.50
N ALA A 65 23.25 31.68 -6.17
CA ALA A 65 22.46 30.66 -5.49
C ALA A 65 22.20 29.47 -6.42
N GLU A 66 21.78 29.74 -7.65
CA GLU A 66 21.61 28.78 -8.75
C GLU A 66 22.91 28.01 -9.03
N THR A 67 24.04 28.72 -9.09
CA THR A 67 25.37 28.13 -9.26
C THR A 67 25.74 27.20 -8.10
N CYS A 68 25.44 27.59 -6.85
CA CYS A 68 25.70 26.76 -5.68
C CYS A 68 24.80 25.52 -5.65
N GLN A 69 23.54 25.66 -6.05
CA GLN A 69 22.57 24.57 -6.14
C GLN A 69 22.97 23.56 -7.22
N PHE A 70 23.31 24.02 -8.42
CA PHE A 70 23.84 23.16 -9.48
C PHE A 70 25.09 22.41 -8.99
N LYS A 71 26.06 23.12 -8.39
CA LYS A 71 27.27 22.50 -7.84
C LYS A 71 26.94 21.40 -6.82
N TYR A 72 26.01 21.67 -5.92
CA TYR A 72 25.58 20.71 -4.91
C TYR A 72 24.96 19.47 -5.55
N LEU A 73 23.99 19.63 -6.45
CA LEU A 73 23.31 18.52 -7.11
C LEU A 73 24.25 17.73 -8.03
N TYR A 74 25.12 18.41 -8.78
CA TYR A 74 26.10 17.78 -9.65
C TYR A 74 27.11 16.95 -8.86
N LYS A 75 27.64 17.50 -7.75
CA LYS A 75 28.55 16.79 -6.84
C LYS A 75 27.93 15.51 -6.28
N ASN A 76 26.64 15.57 -5.97
CA ASN A 76 25.85 14.43 -5.51
C ASN A 76 25.29 13.61 -6.67
N GLY A 77 25.79 13.75 -7.90
CA GLY A 77 25.36 12.92 -9.04
C GLY A 77 23.86 12.97 -9.33
N ALA A 78 23.15 14.01 -8.91
CA ALA A 78 21.70 14.15 -9.06
C ALA A 78 21.30 14.91 -10.35
N ILE A 79 22.27 15.58 -10.98
CA ILE A 79 22.10 16.28 -12.27
C ILE A 79 23.43 16.27 -13.03
N ASP A 80 23.40 16.51 -14.34
CA ASP A 80 24.57 16.78 -15.19
C ASP A 80 24.42 18.10 -15.99
N VAL A 81 25.50 18.55 -16.62
CA VAL A 81 25.49 19.77 -17.45
C VAL A 81 24.59 19.57 -18.68
N ASP A 82 24.46 18.34 -19.19
CA ASP A 82 23.71 18.07 -20.41
C ASP A 82 22.20 18.26 -20.20
N VAL A 83 21.65 17.84 -19.07
CA VAL A 83 20.26 18.13 -18.69
C VAL A 83 20.03 19.63 -18.66
N VAL A 84 20.91 20.39 -18.00
CA VAL A 84 20.79 21.86 -17.97
C VAL A 84 20.83 22.44 -19.38
N LYS A 85 21.78 22.01 -20.22
CA LYS A 85 21.87 22.45 -21.62
C LYS A 85 20.60 22.16 -22.41
N HIS A 86 19.94 21.02 -22.15
CA HIS A 86 18.68 20.68 -22.82
C HIS A 86 17.54 21.56 -22.31
N PHE A 87 17.41 21.76 -20.99
CA PHE A 87 16.25 22.41 -20.37
C PHE A 87 16.32 23.94 -20.20
N LYS A 88 17.51 24.54 -20.32
CA LYS A 88 17.72 25.98 -20.07
C LYS A 88 16.89 26.93 -20.94
N ASP A 89 16.54 26.56 -22.17
CA ASP A 89 15.86 27.46 -23.13
C ASP A 89 14.36 27.12 -23.34
N GLY A 90 13.86 26.04 -22.72
CA GLY A 90 12.56 25.46 -23.08
C GLY A 90 11.62 25.15 -21.91
N SER A 91 12.02 25.41 -20.66
CA SER A 91 11.20 25.16 -19.47
C SER A 91 11.55 26.09 -18.31
N ASP A 92 10.59 26.32 -17.42
CA ASP A 92 10.80 27.04 -16.15
C ASP A 92 11.25 26.11 -15.00
N PHE A 93 11.76 24.92 -15.32
CA PHE A 93 12.27 24.00 -14.31
C PHE A 93 13.56 24.53 -13.68
N ASP A 94 13.56 24.60 -12.35
CA ASP A 94 14.79 24.77 -11.58
C ASP A 94 15.63 23.48 -11.53
N PHE A 95 16.82 23.54 -10.93
CA PHE A 95 17.69 22.37 -10.83
C PHE A 95 17.10 21.22 -9.99
N TYR A 96 16.25 21.51 -9.00
CA TYR A 96 15.61 20.45 -8.21
C TYR A 96 14.59 19.68 -9.06
N ASN A 97 13.85 20.36 -9.92
CA ASN A 97 12.89 19.75 -10.83
C ASN A 97 13.56 19.01 -12.00
N MET A 98 14.75 19.44 -12.42
CA MET A 98 15.57 18.72 -13.40
C MET A 98 16.19 17.42 -12.84
N ALA A 99 16.43 17.32 -11.53
CA ALA A 99 17.08 16.15 -10.95
C ALA A 99 16.28 14.84 -11.12
N PRO A 100 14.95 14.79 -10.88
CA PRO A 100 14.13 13.63 -11.20
C PRO A 100 14.14 13.22 -12.68
N ILE A 101 14.28 14.18 -13.62
CA ILE A 101 14.41 13.90 -15.06
C ILE A 101 15.71 13.17 -15.34
N TYR A 102 16.82 13.68 -14.78
CA TYR A 102 18.14 13.05 -14.88
C TYR A 102 18.13 11.64 -14.29
N GLN A 103 17.56 11.48 -13.09
CA GLN A 103 17.43 10.20 -12.42
C GLN A 103 16.68 9.19 -13.30
N MET A 104 15.48 9.56 -13.78
CA MET A 104 14.65 8.66 -14.58
C MET A 104 15.33 8.25 -15.89
N LYS A 105 16.00 9.20 -16.58
CA LYS A 105 16.79 8.92 -17.80
C LYS A 105 17.88 7.88 -17.53
N ASN A 106 18.60 8.02 -16.42
CA ASN A 106 19.68 7.10 -16.06
C ASN A 106 19.17 5.73 -15.64
N GLU A 107 18.11 5.67 -14.84
CA GLU A 107 17.48 4.40 -14.43
C GLU A 107 16.92 3.62 -15.64
N ARG A 108 16.45 4.34 -16.67
CA ARG A 108 16.02 3.75 -17.94
C ARG A 108 17.18 3.36 -18.86
N GLY A 109 18.41 3.79 -18.57
CA GLY A 109 19.58 3.55 -19.42
C GLY A 109 19.48 4.24 -20.79
N GLU A 110 18.75 5.35 -20.87
CA GLU A 110 18.47 6.03 -22.13
C GLU A 110 19.47 7.16 -22.43
N GLY A 111 19.61 7.50 -23.71
CA GLY A 111 20.35 8.66 -24.17
C GLY A 111 19.53 9.96 -24.10
N PRO A 112 20.01 11.04 -24.75
CA PRO A 112 19.35 12.35 -24.77
C PRO A 112 17.90 12.35 -25.30
N GLU A 113 17.50 11.31 -26.06
CA GLU A 113 16.14 11.19 -26.60
C GLU A 113 15.03 11.18 -25.54
N PHE A 114 15.35 10.81 -24.30
CA PHE A 114 14.39 10.93 -23.21
C PHE A 114 14.01 12.40 -22.94
N TYR A 115 14.98 13.31 -22.98
CA TYR A 115 14.73 14.75 -22.78
C TYR A 115 13.83 15.31 -23.89
N ASN A 116 14.04 14.87 -25.14
CA ASN A 116 13.17 15.22 -26.26
C ASN A 116 11.72 14.77 -26.06
N ARG A 117 11.50 13.60 -25.44
CA ARG A 117 10.15 13.13 -25.10
C ARG A 117 9.50 13.98 -24.00
N VAL A 118 10.27 14.38 -22.98
CA VAL A 118 9.78 15.28 -21.92
C VAL A 118 9.41 16.63 -22.51
N PHE A 119 10.22 17.19 -23.42
CA PHE A 119 9.88 18.44 -24.10
C PHE A 119 8.62 18.35 -24.95
N LYS A 120 8.47 17.29 -25.73
CA LYS A 120 7.24 17.07 -26.50
C LYS A 120 6.03 16.95 -25.58
N ALA A 121 6.17 16.34 -24.41
CA ALA A 121 5.12 16.28 -23.41
C ALA A 121 4.75 17.68 -22.89
N ILE A 122 5.76 18.49 -22.53
CA ILE A 122 5.61 19.90 -22.15
C ILE A 122 4.89 20.70 -23.25
N ASP A 123 5.36 20.62 -24.49
CA ASP A 123 4.76 21.37 -25.62
C ASP A 123 3.35 20.89 -25.97
N SER A 124 2.97 19.66 -25.58
CA SER A 124 1.66 19.08 -25.88
C SER A 124 0.53 19.53 -24.94
N ILE A 125 0.85 20.20 -23.83
CA ILE A 125 -0.11 20.60 -22.80
C ILE A 125 -0.27 22.12 -22.72
N PRO A 126 -1.47 22.61 -22.32
CA PRO A 126 -1.69 24.04 -22.15
C PRO A 126 -0.68 24.66 -21.17
N ASN A 127 -0.04 25.74 -21.59
CA ASN A 127 0.97 26.48 -20.83
C ASN A 127 2.14 25.61 -20.34
N GLY A 128 2.49 24.52 -21.03
CA GLY A 128 3.52 23.58 -20.57
C GLY A 128 4.84 24.20 -20.12
N ARG A 129 5.27 25.31 -20.74
CA ARG A 129 6.53 25.99 -20.37
C ARG A 129 6.51 26.56 -18.95
N GLU A 130 5.32 26.93 -18.46
CA GLU A 130 5.06 27.40 -17.09
C GLU A 130 4.94 26.24 -16.09
N ALA A 131 5.18 24.99 -16.51
CA ALA A 131 5.14 23.86 -15.60
C ALA A 131 6.20 24.02 -14.51
N THR A 132 5.79 23.77 -13.27
CA THR A 132 6.64 23.99 -12.11
C THR A 132 7.31 22.71 -11.61
N ARG A 133 6.86 21.53 -12.08
CA ARG A 133 7.38 20.24 -11.61
C ARG A 133 7.44 19.15 -12.67
N PHE A 134 8.46 18.30 -12.51
CA PHE A 134 8.51 16.96 -13.09
C PHE A 134 8.48 15.92 -11.98
N ILE A 135 7.61 14.91 -12.11
CA ILE A 135 7.43 13.86 -11.10
C ILE A 135 7.57 12.51 -11.79
N GLN A 136 8.55 11.71 -11.38
CA GLN A 136 8.61 10.30 -11.74
C GLN A 136 7.47 9.55 -11.01
N ASN A 137 6.64 8.79 -11.73
CA ASN A 137 5.47 8.15 -11.11
C ASN A 137 5.88 7.17 -10.02
N LYS A 138 5.22 7.19 -8.85
CA LYS A 138 5.61 6.33 -7.72
C LYS A 138 5.23 4.86 -7.89
N PHE A 139 4.25 4.54 -8.74
CA PHE A 139 3.76 3.18 -8.98
C PHE A 139 4.53 2.50 -10.13
N GLU A 140 4.75 3.24 -11.22
CA GLU A 140 5.44 2.78 -12.43
C GLU A 140 6.59 3.74 -12.79
N PRO A 141 7.62 3.88 -11.94
CA PRO A 141 8.63 4.94 -12.03
C PRO A 141 9.44 4.93 -13.32
N LEU A 142 9.59 3.77 -13.96
CA LEU A 142 10.27 3.71 -15.24
C LEU A 142 9.32 3.90 -16.42
N LYS A 143 7.99 3.76 -16.25
CA LYS A 143 7.05 3.76 -17.38
C LYS A 143 6.18 5.01 -17.48
N GLU A 144 6.00 5.73 -16.38
CA GLU A 144 5.10 6.88 -16.31
C GLU A 144 5.81 8.08 -15.65
N PHE A 145 5.62 9.28 -16.18
CA PHE A 145 6.06 10.54 -15.56
C PHE A 145 4.96 11.60 -15.64
N THR A 146 4.99 12.59 -14.77
CA THR A 146 3.97 13.64 -14.67
C THR A 146 4.60 15.02 -14.75
N ILE A 147 3.98 15.90 -15.52
CA ILE A 147 4.26 17.34 -15.54
C ILE A 147 3.19 18.05 -14.72
N GLY A 148 3.61 18.84 -13.73
CA GLY A 148 2.73 19.44 -12.73
C GLY A 148 2.79 20.97 -12.70
N PHE A 149 1.68 21.58 -12.30
CA PHE A 149 1.50 23.00 -12.06
C PHE A 149 1.02 23.18 -10.62
N GLU A 150 1.97 23.27 -9.71
CA GLU A 150 1.64 23.50 -8.31
C GLU A 150 1.19 24.94 -8.03
N PRO A 151 0.27 25.14 -7.08
CA PRO A 151 -0.08 26.47 -6.61
C PRO A 151 1.12 27.13 -5.92
N GLU A 152 1.31 28.42 -6.18
CA GLU A 152 2.30 29.23 -5.47
C GLU A 152 1.87 29.49 -4.02
N ASN A 153 2.85 29.72 -3.12
CA ASN A 153 2.64 30.18 -1.74
C ASN A 153 1.70 29.29 -0.90
N LEU A 154 1.93 27.97 -0.91
CA LEU A 154 1.19 27.02 -0.08
C LEU A 154 1.30 27.38 1.41
N SER A 155 0.17 27.44 2.11
CA SER A 155 0.17 27.48 3.58
C SER A 155 0.62 26.15 4.16
N THR A 156 0.98 26.09 5.45
CA THR A 156 1.32 24.81 6.12
C THR A 156 0.20 23.76 6.03
N LEU A 157 -1.07 24.21 6.01
CA LEU A 157 -2.20 23.31 5.78
C LEU A 157 -2.20 22.79 4.34
N ASP A 158 -1.91 23.65 3.38
CA ASP A 158 -1.85 23.25 1.97
C ASP A 158 -0.69 22.29 1.72
N GLU A 159 0.47 22.47 2.37
CA GLU A 159 1.58 21.51 2.31
C GLU A 159 1.16 20.13 2.84
N THR A 160 0.42 20.09 3.96
CA THR A 160 -0.10 18.85 4.55
C THR A 160 -1.08 18.14 3.62
N ILE A 161 -1.95 18.91 2.95
CA ILE A 161 -2.92 18.40 1.98
C ILE A 161 -2.20 17.92 0.70
N ASN A 162 -1.29 18.73 0.16
CA ASN A 162 -0.53 18.48 -1.06
C ASN A 162 0.33 17.22 -0.95
N ALA A 163 0.84 16.91 0.24
CA ALA A 163 1.57 15.67 0.52
C ALA A 163 0.71 14.40 0.37
N GLN A 164 -0.60 14.49 0.56
CA GLN A 164 -1.54 13.37 0.44
C GLN A 164 -2.24 13.34 -0.91
N THR A 165 -2.63 14.50 -1.43
CA THR A 165 -3.28 14.65 -2.73
C THR A 165 -2.77 15.94 -3.37
N PRO A 166 -1.89 15.83 -4.38
CA PRO A 166 -1.28 16.99 -5.01
C PRO A 166 -2.34 17.96 -5.56
N LEU A 167 -2.25 19.23 -5.16
CA LEU A 167 -3.11 20.33 -5.57
C LEU A 167 -2.62 20.95 -6.88
N GLY A 168 -3.53 21.49 -7.69
CA GLY A 168 -3.21 22.08 -8.99
C GLY A 168 -3.50 21.13 -10.16
N LYS A 169 -2.82 21.35 -11.29
CA LYS A 169 -3.03 20.60 -12.53
C LYS A 169 -1.85 19.68 -12.83
N TYR A 170 -2.13 18.47 -13.28
CA TYR A 170 -1.14 17.43 -13.53
C TYR A 170 -1.46 16.67 -14.82
N TYR A 171 -0.44 16.45 -15.64
CA TYR A 171 -0.53 15.70 -16.88
C TYR A 171 0.46 14.55 -16.85
N LYS A 172 -0.05 13.32 -16.88
CA LYS A 172 0.76 12.11 -16.82
C LYS A 172 1.00 11.55 -18.22
N PHE A 173 2.21 11.12 -18.50
CA PHE A 173 2.67 10.63 -19.79
C PHE A 173 3.34 9.26 -19.67
N ALA A 174 3.25 8.49 -20.74
CA ALA A 174 4.06 7.29 -20.92
C ALA A 174 5.51 7.67 -21.26
N ALA A 175 6.46 7.14 -20.51
CA ALA A 175 7.89 7.40 -20.67
C ALA A 175 8.45 6.92 -22.02
N ASP A 176 7.90 5.83 -22.55
CA ASP A 176 8.42 5.18 -23.76
C ASP A 176 8.11 5.97 -25.03
N ASN A 177 6.96 6.65 -25.09
CA ASN A 177 6.49 7.30 -26.32
C ASN A 177 5.94 8.72 -26.12
N GLY A 178 5.90 9.24 -24.89
CA GLY A 178 5.37 10.57 -24.58
C GLY A 178 3.86 10.71 -24.75
N LYS A 179 3.10 9.61 -24.84
CA LYS A 179 1.64 9.66 -24.96
C LYS A 179 1.03 10.14 -23.64
N LEU A 180 0.11 11.11 -23.70
CA LEU A 180 -0.70 11.53 -22.55
C LEU A 180 -1.58 10.36 -22.08
N LEU A 181 -1.47 10.03 -20.80
CA LEU A 181 -2.19 8.96 -20.11
C LEU A 181 -3.31 9.51 -19.25
N GLU A 182 -3.06 10.57 -18.48
CA GLU A 182 -4.03 11.14 -17.54
C GLU A 182 -3.90 12.67 -17.47
N GLU A 183 -5.03 13.34 -17.26
CA GLU A 183 -5.12 14.75 -16.89
C GLU A 183 -5.87 14.85 -15.57
N THR A 184 -5.24 15.44 -14.55
CA THR A 184 -5.80 15.55 -13.20
C THR A 184 -5.81 17.01 -12.76
N VAL A 185 -6.92 17.44 -12.16
CA VAL A 185 -7.06 18.74 -11.50
C VAL A 185 -7.54 18.51 -10.08
N SER A 186 -6.81 19.04 -9.10
CA SER A 186 -7.17 18.98 -7.68
C SER A 186 -7.29 20.39 -7.11
N GLU A 187 -8.48 20.73 -6.62
CA GLU A 187 -8.79 22.06 -6.10
C GLU A 187 -9.32 21.98 -4.67
N LYS A 188 -8.85 22.91 -3.84
CA LYS A 188 -9.39 23.10 -2.50
C LYS A 188 -10.66 23.93 -2.56
N SER A 189 -11.71 23.53 -1.85
CA SER A 189 -12.94 24.31 -1.72
C SER A 189 -13.43 24.38 -0.27
N GLY A 190 -13.96 25.54 0.13
CA GLY A 190 -14.73 25.73 1.36
C GLY A 190 -14.05 26.46 2.53
N HIS A 191 -14.88 26.95 3.45
CA HIS A 191 -14.55 27.16 4.86
C HIS A 191 -14.97 25.90 5.64
N PHE A 192 -14.20 25.55 6.68
CA PHE A 192 -14.21 24.26 7.40
C PHE A 192 -15.49 23.38 7.36
N PRO A 193 -15.36 22.06 7.12
CA PRO A 193 -14.12 21.34 6.86
C PRO A 193 -13.56 21.66 5.46
N VAL A 194 -12.23 21.72 5.36
CA VAL A 194 -11.55 21.94 4.07
C VAL A 194 -11.79 20.73 3.17
N GLN A 195 -12.29 20.96 1.96
CA GLN A 195 -12.51 19.90 0.97
C GLN A 195 -11.47 19.97 -0.14
N VAL A 196 -11.05 18.82 -0.63
CA VAL A 196 -10.26 18.67 -1.85
C VAL A 196 -11.13 17.95 -2.88
N LYS A 197 -11.32 18.58 -4.04
CA LYS A 197 -12.04 18.03 -5.17
C LYS A 197 -11.04 17.71 -6.26
N THR A 198 -10.94 16.44 -6.63
CA THR A 198 -10.08 15.96 -7.70
C THR A 198 -10.93 15.45 -8.85
N HIS A 199 -10.63 15.93 -10.06
CA HIS A 199 -11.18 15.41 -11.30
C HIS A 199 -10.05 14.89 -12.18
N THR A 200 -10.18 13.65 -12.64
CA THR A 200 -9.18 12.99 -13.51
C THR A 200 -9.83 12.42 -14.75
N LYS A 201 -9.27 12.76 -15.91
CA LYS A 201 -9.52 12.05 -17.18
C LYS A 201 -8.40 11.04 -17.38
N ASP A 202 -8.74 9.76 -17.36
CA ASP A 202 -7.83 8.67 -17.63
C ASP A 202 -8.04 8.17 -19.07
N TYR A 203 -7.18 8.66 -19.95
CA TYR A 203 -7.15 8.33 -21.37
C TYR A 203 -6.59 6.92 -21.63
N LYS A 204 -5.87 6.33 -20.67
CA LYS A 204 -5.32 4.97 -20.77
C LYS A 204 -6.44 3.94 -20.64
N ASN A 205 -7.39 4.16 -19.73
CA ASN A 205 -8.46 3.22 -19.41
C ASN A 205 -9.86 3.68 -19.84
N ASN A 206 -9.98 4.82 -20.53
CA ASN A 206 -11.25 5.46 -20.88
C ASN A 206 -12.15 5.66 -19.65
N LYS A 207 -11.57 6.21 -18.58
CA LYS A 207 -12.26 6.50 -17.33
C LYS A 207 -12.29 8.00 -17.04
N GLU A 208 -13.33 8.43 -16.33
CA GLU A 208 -13.38 9.73 -15.65
C GLU A 208 -13.60 9.49 -14.16
N ILE A 209 -12.80 10.15 -13.33
CA ILE A 209 -12.82 9.99 -11.89
C ILE A 209 -13.12 11.34 -11.25
N GLU A 210 -14.15 11.37 -10.42
CA GLU A 210 -14.45 12.48 -9.52
C GLU A 210 -14.25 12.01 -8.08
N LYS A 211 -13.37 12.68 -7.33
CA LYS A 211 -13.08 12.36 -5.94
C LYS A 211 -13.25 13.60 -5.08
N VAL A 212 -13.94 13.46 -3.96
CA VAL A 212 -14.06 14.48 -2.92
C VAL A 212 -13.50 13.91 -1.63
N GLN A 213 -12.58 14.66 -1.02
CA GLN A 213 -11.99 14.34 0.28
C GLN A 213 -12.18 15.50 1.24
N ASN A 214 -12.38 15.17 2.51
CA ASN A 214 -12.48 16.14 3.61
C ASN A 214 -11.23 16.01 4.47
N TYR A 215 -10.58 17.14 4.77
CA TYR A 215 -9.47 17.17 5.71
C TYR A 215 -9.99 17.06 7.15
N ASP A 216 -9.54 16.05 7.87
CA ASP A 216 -9.76 15.91 9.31
C ASP A 216 -8.59 16.52 10.08
N SER A 217 -8.86 17.57 10.85
CA SER A 217 -7.83 18.25 11.65
C SER A 217 -7.34 17.42 12.84
N LYS A 218 -8.12 16.44 13.32
CA LYS A 218 -7.72 15.57 14.44
C LYS A 218 -6.65 14.58 13.98
N THR A 219 -6.93 13.84 12.92
CA THR A 219 -6.02 12.82 12.40
C THR A 219 -4.98 13.40 11.43
N LYS A 220 -5.22 14.60 10.87
CA LYS A 220 -4.45 15.25 9.81
C LYS A 220 -4.49 14.48 8.47
N PHE A 221 -5.50 13.65 8.26
CA PHE A 221 -5.69 12.88 7.03
C PHE A 221 -6.83 13.44 6.16
N LEU A 222 -6.75 13.16 4.86
CA LEU A 222 -7.84 13.35 3.92
C LEU A 222 -8.74 12.11 3.88
N ILE A 223 -9.98 12.25 4.35
CA ILE A 223 -10.99 11.18 4.34
C ILE A 223 -11.84 11.31 3.07
N THR A 224 -11.97 10.22 2.31
CA THR A 224 -12.81 10.21 1.10
C THR A 224 -14.28 10.33 1.48
N SER A 225 -14.96 11.37 1.00
CA SER A 225 -16.39 11.59 1.21
C SER A 225 -17.23 11.16 0.01
N LYS A 226 -16.64 11.14 -1.19
CA LYS A 226 -17.24 10.56 -2.39
C LYS A 226 -16.17 10.23 -3.41
N GLN A 227 -16.32 9.11 -4.11
CA GLN A 227 -15.64 8.86 -5.37
C GLN A 227 -16.61 8.31 -6.40
N VAL A 228 -16.51 8.77 -7.64
CA VAL A 228 -17.23 8.24 -8.79
C VAL A 228 -16.21 7.89 -9.86
N VAL A 229 -16.20 6.62 -10.29
CA VAL A 229 -15.38 6.15 -11.42
C VAL A 229 -16.34 5.81 -12.56
N THR A 230 -16.35 6.65 -13.59
CA THR A 230 -17.14 6.44 -14.81
C THR A 230 -16.28 5.73 -15.84
N THR A 231 -16.65 4.51 -16.23
CA THR A 231 -15.99 3.74 -17.30
C THR A 231 -16.74 3.96 -18.61
N LYS A 232 -16.02 4.28 -19.68
CA LYS A 232 -16.57 4.52 -21.03
C LYS A 232 -16.09 3.47 -22.02
N ASP A 233 -16.90 3.23 -23.05
CA ASP A 233 -16.51 2.41 -24.19
C ASP A 233 -15.58 3.19 -25.15
N LYS A 234 -15.23 2.58 -26.29
CA LYS A 234 -14.36 3.19 -27.31
C LYS A 234 -14.99 4.40 -28.01
N ASP A 235 -16.31 4.51 -27.99
CA ASP A 235 -17.07 5.63 -28.58
C ASP A 235 -17.33 6.75 -27.56
N GLY A 236 -16.81 6.62 -26.32
CA GLY A 236 -16.98 7.58 -25.24
C GLY A 236 -18.34 7.48 -24.53
N LYS A 237 -19.14 6.44 -24.79
CA LYS A 237 -20.41 6.22 -24.10
C LYS A 237 -20.18 5.53 -22.76
N MET A 238 -20.94 5.91 -21.75
CA MET A 238 -20.83 5.32 -20.42
C MET A 238 -21.24 3.83 -20.45
N VAL A 239 -20.41 2.99 -19.81
CA VAL A 239 -20.66 1.56 -19.60
C VAL A 239 -21.17 1.31 -18.18
N LYS A 240 -20.45 1.88 -17.19
CA LYS A 240 -20.83 1.83 -15.77
C LYS A 240 -20.24 3.01 -14.99
N GLN A 241 -20.84 3.29 -13.84
CA GLN A 241 -20.30 4.15 -12.80
C GLN A 241 -20.16 3.35 -11.51
N GLU A 242 -18.98 3.37 -10.90
CA GLU A 242 -18.76 2.85 -9.55
C GLU A 242 -18.72 4.03 -8.57
N ILE A 243 -19.62 4.00 -7.59
CA ILE A 243 -19.85 5.10 -6.65
C ILE A 243 -19.49 4.61 -5.25
N MET A 244 -18.49 5.24 -4.64
CA MET A 244 -18.03 4.96 -3.28
C MET A 244 -18.36 6.15 -2.37
N THR A 245 -19.03 5.88 -1.24
CA THR A 245 -19.36 6.89 -0.22
C THR A 245 -19.20 6.28 1.19
N PRO A 246 -18.87 7.07 2.22
CA PRO A 246 -18.87 6.59 3.60
C PRO A 246 -20.21 5.93 3.99
N SER A 247 -20.13 4.84 4.73
CA SER A 247 -21.30 4.12 5.25
C SER A 247 -21.81 4.71 6.58
N GLU A 248 -22.89 4.12 7.13
CA GLU A 248 -23.36 4.42 8.48
C GLU A 248 -22.34 4.02 9.57
N ILE A 249 -21.56 2.96 9.30
CA ILE A 249 -20.42 2.55 10.13
C ILE A 249 -19.19 3.32 9.65
N LYS A 250 -18.66 4.20 10.50
CA LYS A 250 -17.42 4.96 10.21
C LYS A 250 -16.24 4.02 9.93
N GLY A 251 -15.38 4.45 9.02
CA GLY A 251 -14.28 3.63 8.49
C GLY A 251 -14.70 2.66 7.38
N MET A 252 -15.99 2.42 7.18
CA MET A 252 -16.52 1.60 6.08
C MET A 252 -17.12 2.44 4.97
N TYR A 253 -17.19 1.84 3.78
CA TYR A 253 -17.67 2.48 2.56
C TYR A 253 -18.75 1.63 1.88
N ASP A 254 -19.81 2.32 1.47
CA ASP A 254 -20.82 1.78 0.58
C ASP A 254 -20.30 1.93 -0.86
N VAL A 255 -20.35 0.84 -1.62
CA VAL A 255 -19.95 0.83 -3.03
C VAL A 255 -21.09 0.30 -3.88
N GLU A 256 -21.62 1.13 -4.77
CA GLU A 256 -22.67 0.79 -5.73
C GLU A 256 -22.15 0.94 -7.16
N VAL A 257 -22.45 -0.02 -8.03
CA VAL A 257 -22.23 0.07 -9.48
C VAL A 257 -23.56 0.35 -10.17
N VAL A 258 -23.60 1.41 -10.97
CA VAL A 258 -24.73 1.77 -11.84
C VAL A 258 -24.32 1.55 -13.29
N TYR A 259 -24.99 0.62 -13.97
CA TYR A 259 -24.73 0.31 -15.37
C TYR A 259 -25.48 1.27 -16.31
N ALA A 260 -25.04 1.35 -17.57
CA ALA A 260 -25.66 2.19 -18.59
C ALA A 260 -27.18 1.98 -18.78
N ASN A 261 -27.67 0.77 -18.51
CA ASN A 261 -29.09 0.41 -18.58
C ASN A 261 -29.88 0.75 -17.30
N GLY A 262 -29.27 1.41 -16.32
CA GLY A 262 -29.87 1.74 -15.03
C GLY A 262 -29.88 0.59 -14.01
N LYS A 263 -29.39 -0.60 -14.36
CA LYS A 263 -29.22 -1.69 -13.39
C LYS A 263 -28.23 -1.24 -12.31
N LYS A 264 -28.53 -1.57 -11.06
CA LYS A 264 -27.69 -1.30 -9.90
C LYS A 264 -27.18 -2.61 -9.30
N GLU A 265 -25.96 -2.60 -8.79
CA GLU A 265 -25.33 -3.70 -8.08
C GLU A 265 -24.62 -3.14 -6.85
N GLN A 266 -24.95 -3.66 -5.66
CA GLN A 266 -24.31 -3.26 -4.41
C GLN A 266 -23.11 -4.16 -4.15
N LEU A 267 -21.90 -3.59 -4.18
CA LEU A 267 -20.65 -4.34 -3.94
C LEU A 267 -20.24 -4.33 -2.47
N ALA A 268 -20.54 -3.27 -1.74
CA ALA A 268 -20.25 -3.16 -0.31
C ALA A 268 -21.34 -2.33 0.38
N LYS A 269 -21.80 -2.76 1.55
CA LYS A 269 -22.78 -2.04 2.37
C LYS A 269 -22.47 -2.24 3.84
N ALA A 270 -22.51 -1.17 4.62
CA ALA A 270 -22.39 -1.24 6.07
C ALA A 270 -23.51 -0.43 6.77
N THR A 271 -24.19 -1.07 7.73
CA THR A 271 -25.42 -0.55 8.36
C THR A 271 -25.49 -0.86 9.84
N VAL A 272 -26.24 -0.06 10.59
CA VAL A 272 -26.57 -0.30 12.00
C VAL A 272 -28.08 -0.56 12.14
N ASP A 273 -28.44 -1.72 12.69
CA ASP A 273 -29.83 -1.97 13.06
C ASP A 273 -30.22 -1.09 14.26
N LYS A 274 -31.15 -0.17 14.03
CA LYS A 274 -31.53 0.85 15.02
C LYS A 274 -32.26 0.29 16.25
N LYS A 275 -32.76 -0.95 16.20
CA LYS A 275 -33.49 -1.58 17.31
C LYS A 275 -32.55 -2.35 18.23
N THR A 276 -31.60 -3.07 17.64
CA THR A 276 -30.70 -3.99 18.34
C THR A 276 -29.31 -3.41 18.56
N GLY A 277 -28.92 -2.40 17.78
CA GLY A 277 -27.56 -1.86 17.75
C GLY A 277 -26.56 -2.73 17.00
N ILE A 278 -27.01 -3.82 16.37
CA ILE A 278 -26.13 -4.71 15.59
C ILE A 278 -25.61 -3.95 14.37
N LYS A 279 -24.30 -3.95 14.23
CA LYS A 279 -23.60 -3.47 13.05
C LYS A 279 -23.41 -4.64 12.09
N SER A 280 -23.62 -4.41 10.80
CA SER A 280 -23.43 -5.42 9.76
C SER A 280 -22.69 -4.81 8.57
N ILE A 281 -21.63 -5.48 8.13
CA ILE A 281 -20.80 -5.12 6.99
C ILE A 281 -20.85 -6.28 6.01
N LYS A 282 -21.32 -6.02 4.79
CA LYS A 282 -21.45 -7.02 3.73
C LYS A 282 -20.75 -6.54 2.48
N LYS A 283 -19.89 -7.39 1.91
CA LYS A 283 -19.20 -7.13 0.64
C LYS A 283 -19.31 -8.33 -0.28
N ASP A 284 -19.53 -8.07 -1.56
CA ASP A 284 -19.52 -9.03 -2.65
C ASP A 284 -18.89 -8.36 -3.86
N MET A 285 -17.60 -8.58 -4.02
CA MET A 285 -16.75 -7.82 -4.94
C MET A 285 -16.11 -8.76 -5.95
N LYS A 286 -15.82 -8.25 -7.14
CA LYS A 286 -15.05 -8.96 -8.17
C LYS A 286 -13.88 -8.11 -8.62
N SER A 287 -12.69 -8.72 -8.60
CA SER A 287 -11.50 -8.16 -9.21
C SER A 287 -11.57 -8.23 -10.74
N GLU A 288 -10.62 -7.59 -11.41
CA GLU A 288 -10.56 -7.52 -12.88
C GLU A 288 -10.35 -8.90 -13.53
N ASP A 289 -9.85 -9.90 -12.81
CA ASP A 289 -9.70 -11.28 -13.35
C ASP A 289 -10.87 -12.19 -13.00
N GLY A 290 -11.95 -11.66 -12.43
CA GLY A 290 -13.13 -12.44 -12.07
C GLY A 290 -13.02 -13.13 -10.71
N THR A 291 -11.88 -13.05 -10.01
CA THR A 291 -11.78 -13.53 -8.62
C THR A 291 -12.73 -12.75 -7.74
N ARG A 292 -13.54 -13.47 -6.97
CA ARG A 292 -14.62 -12.93 -6.16
C ARG A 292 -14.26 -12.96 -4.68
N THR A 293 -14.52 -11.86 -4.00
CA THR A 293 -14.38 -11.68 -2.55
C THR A 293 -15.76 -11.50 -1.95
N GLN A 294 -16.12 -12.36 -0.99
CA GLN A 294 -17.32 -12.24 -0.18
C GLN A 294 -16.92 -12.06 1.29
N PHE A 295 -17.46 -11.04 1.94
CA PHE A 295 -17.14 -10.68 3.33
C PHE A 295 -18.43 -10.34 4.08
N LEU A 296 -18.60 -10.96 5.24
CA LEU A 296 -19.63 -10.65 6.23
C LEU A 296 -18.91 -10.39 7.55
N TYR A 297 -19.26 -9.29 8.20
CA TYR A 297 -18.90 -9.04 9.58
C TYR A 297 -20.11 -8.48 10.31
N GLU A 298 -20.41 -9.03 11.49
CA GLU A 298 -21.44 -8.50 12.38
C GLU A 298 -20.87 -8.36 13.79
N ASP A 299 -21.14 -7.24 14.46
CA ASP A 299 -20.89 -7.04 15.89
C ASP A 299 -22.11 -6.48 16.61
N ASP A 300 -22.39 -7.02 17.79
CA ASP A 300 -23.43 -6.51 18.69
C ASP A 300 -22.86 -5.55 19.75
N PRO A 301 -23.70 -4.79 20.46
CA PRO A 301 -23.23 -3.87 21.50
C PRO A 301 -22.54 -4.54 22.71
N LYS A 302 -22.67 -5.86 22.88
CA LYS A 302 -21.97 -6.61 23.94
C LYS A 302 -20.56 -7.02 23.51
N GLY A 303 -20.23 -6.92 22.22
CA GLY A 303 -18.96 -7.35 21.65
C GLY A 303 -18.98 -8.77 21.09
N ASN A 304 -20.14 -9.42 21.00
CA ASN A 304 -20.27 -10.66 20.22
C ASN A 304 -20.09 -10.32 18.74
N ARG A 305 -19.31 -11.12 18.02
CA ARG A 305 -19.06 -10.89 16.61
C ARG A 305 -18.95 -12.17 15.79
N ILE A 306 -19.30 -12.05 14.52
CA ILE A 306 -19.14 -13.10 13.50
C ILE A 306 -18.41 -12.49 12.31
N LEU A 307 -17.49 -13.25 11.72
CA LEU A 307 -16.80 -12.88 10.48
C LEU A 307 -16.78 -14.09 9.55
N ASP A 308 -17.34 -13.94 8.36
CA ASP A 308 -17.18 -14.87 7.25
C ASP A 308 -16.47 -14.19 6.09
N TYR A 309 -15.36 -14.76 5.64
CA TYR A 309 -14.57 -14.22 4.52
C TYR A 309 -14.19 -15.35 3.56
N LYS A 310 -14.73 -15.27 2.36
CA LYS A 310 -14.55 -16.24 1.28
C LYS A 310 -13.96 -15.59 0.04
N ILE A 311 -12.99 -16.27 -0.57
CA ILE A 311 -12.42 -15.90 -1.87
C ILE A 311 -12.51 -17.09 -2.81
N THR A 312 -13.03 -16.87 -4.00
CA THR A 312 -13.09 -17.87 -5.08
C THR A 312 -12.47 -17.34 -6.35
N ASP A 313 -11.85 -18.20 -7.15
CA ASP A 313 -11.40 -17.83 -8.49
C ASP A 313 -12.58 -17.53 -9.44
N GLU A 314 -12.26 -17.16 -10.68
CA GLU A 314 -13.22 -16.86 -11.75
C GLU A 314 -14.20 -17.99 -12.07
N ASN A 315 -13.82 -19.25 -11.76
CA ASN A 315 -14.62 -20.45 -12.00
C ASN A 315 -15.38 -20.91 -10.74
N GLY A 316 -15.29 -20.15 -9.64
CA GLY A 316 -15.91 -20.48 -8.36
C GLY A 316 -15.12 -21.47 -7.50
N LYS A 317 -13.88 -21.83 -7.88
CA LYS A 317 -13.02 -22.68 -7.03
C LYS A 317 -12.62 -21.91 -5.79
N LEU A 318 -12.76 -22.53 -4.62
CA LEU A 318 -12.36 -21.94 -3.34
C LEU A 318 -10.84 -21.71 -3.28
N LEU A 319 -10.44 -20.47 -2.96
CA LEU A 319 -9.05 -20.09 -2.70
C LEU A 319 -8.82 -19.80 -1.21
N MET A 320 -9.83 -19.28 -0.52
CA MET A 320 -9.78 -19.00 0.92
C MET A 320 -11.20 -19.09 1.50
N CYS A 321 -11.33 -19.68 2.68
CA CYS A 321 -12.54 -19.61 3.48
C CYS A 321 -12.18 -19.42 4.95
N ARG A 322 -12.72 -18.38 5.57
CA ARG A 322 -12.60 -18.11 6.99
C ARG A 322 -13.99 -17.92 7.57
N SER A 323 -14.30 -18.66 8.62
CA SER A 323 -15.47 -18.42 9.45
C SER A 323 -15.01 -18.31 10.89
N GLN A 324 -15.37 -17.22 11.54
CA GLN A 324 -14.93 -16.89 12.89
C GLN A 324 -16.11 -16.37 13.70
N SER A 325 -16.16 -16.75 14.98
CA SER A 325 -17.06 -16.17 15.97
C SER A 325 -16.30 -15.78 17.22
N PHE A 326 -16.80 -14.78 17.93
CA PHE A 326 -16.29 -14.39 19.24
C PHE A 326 -17.47 -14.04 20.13
N GLU A 327 -17.57 -14.71 21.26
CA GLU A 327 -18.66 -14.59 22.22
C GLU A 327 -18.14 -14.03 23.53
N VAL A 328 -18.83 -13.03 24.06
CA VAL A 328 -18.60 -12.46 25.38
C VAL A 328 -19.51 -13.19 26.37
N VAL A 329 -18.93 -14.10 27.16
CA VAL A 329 -19.65 -14.85 28.20
C VAL A 329 -19.86 -13.95 29.41
N ASP A 330 -18.79 -13.29 29.86
CA ASP A 330 -18.79 -12.22 30.86
C ASP A 330 -17.59 -11.29 30.67
N ASP A 331 -17.41 -10.30 31.57
CA ASP A 331 -16.35 -9.29 31.47
C ASP A 331 -14.92 -9.85 31.39
N ASN A 332 -14.71 -11.09 31.83
CA ASN A 332 -13.41 -11.74 31.95
C ASN A 332 -13.38 -13.13 31.33
N HIS A 333 -14.44 -13.54 30.62
CA HIS A 333 -14.55 -14.85 29.99
C HIS A 333 -15.13 -14.72 28.57
N PHE A 334 -14.41 -15.27 27.59
CA PHE A 334 -14.75 -15.18 26.17
C PHE A 334 -14.53 -16.51 25.47
N ILE A 335 -15.36 -16.81 24.47
CA ILE A 335 -15.19 -17.96 23.59
C ILE A 335 -14.93 -17.47 22.17
N SER A 336 -13.77 -17.81 21.62
CA SER A 336 -13.44 -17.56 20.21
C SER A 336 -13.58 -18.87 19.44
N ALA A 337 -14.06 -18.81 18.21
CA ALA A 337 -14.02 -19.95 17.31
C ALA A 337 -13.55 -19.55 15.93
N GLN A 338 -12.82 -20.43 15.25
CA GLN A 338 -12.32 -20.23 13.90
C GLN A 338 -12.35 -21.57 13.17
N ASN A 339 -13.08 -21.65 12.05
CA ASN A 339 -13.21 -22.86 11.22
C ASN A 339 -13.52 -24.14 12.03
N GLY A 340 -14.35 -24.02 13.08
CA GLY A 340 -14.72 -25.13 13.96
C GLY A 340 -13.82 -25.37 15.18
N TYR A 341 -12.63 -24.76 15.23
CA TYR A 341 -11.73 -24.81 16.38
C TYR A 341 -12.17 -23.77 17.41
N LYS A 342 -12.25 -24.17 18.67
CA LYS A 342 -12.73 -23.31 19.76
C LYS A 342 -11.61 -23.00 20.74
N TYR A 343 -11.61 -21.77 21.22
CA TYR A 343 -10.66 -21.25 22.18
C TYR A 343 -11.40 -20.66 23.37
N ASP A 344 -11.03 -21.09 24.56
CA ASP A 344 -11.55 -20.59 25.82
C ASP A 344 -10.57 -19.54 26.39
N ILE A 345 -11.03 -18.31 26.57
CA ILE A 345 -10.21 -17.16 26.96
C ILE A 345 -10.68 -16.65 28.31
N THR A 346 -9.79 -16.69 29.30
CA THR A 346 -10.07 -16.19 30.65
C THR A 346 -9.08 -15.10 31.05
N VAL A 347 -9.58 -14.10 31.77
CA VAL A 347 -8.80 -12.93 32.18
C VAL A 347 -8.88 -12.76 33.70
N ASN A 348 -7.74 -12.50 34.32
CA ASN A 348 -7.67 -12.07 35.71
C ASN A 348 -6.67 -10.93 35.85
N ASP A 349 -6.50 -10.42 37.07
CA ASP A 349 -5.64 -9.25 37.38
C ASP A 349 -4.17 -9.41 36.97
N LYS A 350 -3.70 -10.62 36.66
CA LYS A 350 -2.29 -10.92 36.39
C LYS A 350 -2.02 -11.43 34.97
N LYS A 351 -3.01 -12.04 34.31
CA LYS A 351 -2.82 -12.71 33.03
C LYS A 351 -4.11 -12.87 32.24
N ILE A 352 -3.93 -13.06 30.93
CA ILE A 352 -4.90 -13.70 30.04
C ILE A 352 -4.41 -15.14 29.82
N THR A 353 -5.31 -16.11 29.97
CA THR A 353 -5.10 -17.51 29.62
C THR A 353 -5.98 -17.85 28.42
N VAL A 354 -5.42 -18.53 27.43
CA VAL A 354 -6.13 -18.99 26.23
C VAL A 354 -5.91 -20.47 26.06
N LYS A 355 -6.99 -21.26 26.04
CA LYS A 355 -6.96 -22.70 25.85
C LYS A 355 -7.56 -23.06 24.50
N ASP A 356 -6.78 -23.69 23.65
CA ASP A 356 -7.27 -24.38 22.45
C ASP A 356 -7.99 -25.66 22.89
N LEU A 357 -9.30 -25.71 22.68
CA LEU A 357 -10.14 -26.83 23.10
C LEU A 357 -10.04 -28.04 22.18
N HIS A 358 -9.51 -27.87 20.97
CA HIS A 358 -9.31 -28.96 20.02
C HIS A 358 -8.01 -29.72 20.31
N HIS A 359 -6.91 -28.98 20.48
CA HIS A 359 -5.59 -29.56 20.74
C HIS A 359 -5.27 -29.73 22.23
N GLU A 360 -6.13 -29.22 23.11
CA GLU A 360 -5.93 -29.17 24.55
C GLU A 360 -4.65 -28.45 24.99
N THR A 361 -4.18 -27.50 24.19
CA THR A 361 -3.00 -26.67 24.50
C THR A 361 -3.40 -25.34 25.12
N GLU A 362 -2.54 -24.78 25.97
CA GLU A 362 -2.79 -23.52 26.66
C GLU A 362 -1.62 -22.54 26.48
N ALA A 363 -1.95 -21.26 26.33
CA ALA A 363 -1.01 -20.15 26.30
C ALA A 363 -1.36 -19.10 27.36
N GLU A 364 -0.34 -18.48 27.94
CA GLU A 364 -0.50 -17.43 28.96
C GLU A 364 0.21 -16.13 28.59
N ILE A 365 -0.54 -15.03 28.67
CA ILE A 365 -0.02 -13.66 28.53
C ILE A 365 0.03 -13.03 29.93
N ASN A 366 1.17 -13.15 30.59
CA ASN A 366 1.39 -12.54 31.91
C ASN A 366 1.65 -11.03 31.79
N PHE A 367 0.86 -10.21 32.48
CA PHE A 367 0.86 -8.75 32.33
C PHE A 367 2.16 -8.10 32.77
N ASP A 368 2.73 -8.51 33.90
CA ASP A 368 4.01 -7.95 34.39
C ASP A 368 5.19 -8.32 33.49
N LYS A 369 5.12 -9.51 32.89
CA LYS A 369 6.14 -9.99 31.96
C LYS A 369 5.97 -9.45 30.54
N LYS A 370 4.76 -9.13 30.06
CA LYS A 370 4.54 -8.72 28.67
C LYS A 370 4.28 -7.23 28.53
N PHE A 371 3.66 -6.56 29.51
CA PHE A 371 3.17 -5.19 29.31
C PHE A 371 4.10 -4.13 29.90
N LYS A 372 4.13 -2.97 29.25
CA LYS A 372 4.75 -1.72 29.71
C LYS A 372 3.87 -0.54 29.33
N GLY A 373 4.00 0.58 30.03
CA GLY A 373 3.20 1.77 29.75
C GLY A 373 1.76 1.61 30.23
N LYS A 374 0.79 2.03 29.41
CA LYS A 374 -0.65 2.00 29.76
C LYS A 374 -1.19 0.56 29.71
N LYS A 375 -1.05 -0.19 30.82
CA LYS A 375 -1.42 -1.61 30.90
C LYS A 375 -2.92 -1.85 30.65
N GLU A 376 -3.80 -1.03 31.21
CA GLU A 376 -5.26 -1.20 31.07
C GLU A 376 -5.73 -1.12 29.63
N GLU A 377 -5.18 -0.20 28.83
CA GLU A 377 -5.49 -0.09 27.40
C GLU A 377 -5.08 -1.36 26.65
N VAL A 378 -3.94 -1.96 27.01
CA VAL A 378 -3.48 -3.23 26.42
C VAL A 378 -4.39 -4.39 26.84
N ILE A 379 -4.84 -4.43 28.10
CA ILE A 379 -5.76 -5.48 28.59
C ILE A 379 -7.09 -5.39 27.85
N ASN A 380 -7.68 -4.19 27.78
CA ASN A 380 -8.95 -3.96 27.08
C ASN A 380 -8.86 -4.33 25.61
N LEU A 381 -7.76 -4.00 24.95
CA LEU A 381 -7.48 -4.41 23.59
C LEU A 381 -7.44 -5.94 23.44
N LEU A 382 -6.63 -6.62 24.26
CA LEU A 382 -6.44 -8.07 24.14
C LEU A 382 -7.72 -8.87 24.47
N LYS A 383 -8.62 -8.34 25.30
CA LYS A 383 -9.97 -8.90 25.51
C LYS A 383 -10.80 -8.97 24.21
N LYS A 384 -10.43 -8.21 23.17
CA LYS A 384 -11.11 -8.19 21.87
C LYS A 384 -10.37 -9.02 20.82
N VAL A 385 -9.28 -9.72 21.14
CA VAL A 385 -8.46 -10.43 20.15
C VAL A 385 -8.95 -11.89 20.02
N PRO A 386 -9.08 -12.43 18.80
CA PRO A 386 -9.41 -13.84 18.60
C PRO A 386 -8.39 -14.78 19.26
N GLY A 387 -8.87 -15.92 19.75
CA GLY A 387 -8.07 -16.85 20.57
C GLY A 387 -6.80 -17.34 19.88
N GLU A 388 -6.89 -17.68 18.60
CA GLU A 388 -5.75 -18.10 17.80
C GLU A 388 -4.70 -16.99 17.62
N GLU A 389 -5.13 -15.73 17.49
CA GLU A 389 -4.19 -14.61 17.38
C GLU A 389 -3.54 -14.31 18.75
N LEU A 390 -4.17 -14.65 19.88
CA LEU A 390 -3.56 -14.56 21.21
C LEU A 390 -2.40 -15.57 21.40
N PHE A 391 -2.45 -16.74 20.77
CA PHE A 391 -1.28 -17.65 20.69
C PHE A 391 -0.12 -16.97 19.96
N GLU A 392 -0.41 -16.35 18.82
CA GLU A 392 0.61 -15.63 18.04
C GLU A 392 1.23 -14.46 18.82
N VAL A 393 0.49 -13.81 19.72
CA VAL A 393 1.06 -12.80 20.63
C VAL A 393 2.12 -13.40 21.55
N VAL A 394 1.88 -14.60 22.09
CA VAL A 394 2.83 -15.28 22.97
C VAL A 394 4.11 -15.61 22.21
N ASP A 395 3.96 -16.14 20.99
CA ASP A 395 5.04 -16.69 20.17
C ASP A 395 5.85 -15.64 19.43
N SER A 396 5.18 -14.58 18.95
CA SER A 396 5.74 -13.60 18.02
C SER A 396 6.12 -12.28 18.71
N VAL A 397 5.51 -11.95 19.85
CA VAL A 397 5.71 -10.65 20.53
C VAL A 397 6.43 -10.79 21.88
N LYS A 398 7.47 -9.98 22.10
CA LYS A 398 8.22 -9.92 23.36
C LYS A 398 7.57 -9.02 24.40
N LYS A 399 7.19 -7.79 24.03
CA LYS A 399 6.49 -6.85 24.90
C LYS A 399 5.42 -6.06 24.15
N LEU A 400 4.33 -5.75 24.84
CA LEU A 400 3.32 -4.79 24.42
C LEU A 400 3.51 -3.51 25.21
N LYS A 401 3.67 -2.38 24.51
CA LYS A 401 3.87 -1.05 25.10
C LYS A 401 2.63 -0.22 24.82
N GLY A 402 1.77 -0.08 25.84
CA GLY A 402 0.51 0.66 25.72
C GLY A 402 0.74 2.16 25.52
N LYS A 403 0.05 2.72 24.52
CA LYS A 403 -0.02 4.14 24.16
C LYS A 403 -1.39 4.74 24.49
N GLY A 404 -1.52 6.07 24.37
CA GLY A 404 -2.82 6.74 24.47
C GLY A 404 -3.72 6.47 23.25
N LYS A 405 -5.03 6.67 23.44
CA LYS A 405 -6.04 6.48 22.39
C LYS A 405 -5.86 7.42 21.19
N ASP A 406 -5.34 8.62 21.41
CA ASP A 406 -5.07 9.57 20.31
C ASP A 406 -3.76 9.26 19.54
N GLU A 407 -3.04 8.19 19.89
CA GLU A 407 -1.78 7.79 19.26
C GLU A 407 -1.88 6.49 18.44
N VAL A 408 -3.09 5.99 18.20
CA VAL A 408 -3.36 4.70 17.52
C VAL A 408 -2.63 4.60 16.17
N LEU A 409 -2.71 5.63 15.32
CA LEU A 409 -2.06 5.66 13.99
C LEU A 409 -0.52 5.72 14.03
N THR A 410 0.07 5.86 15.22
CA THR A 410 1.54 5.81 15.41
C THR A 410 2.01 4.48 16.00
N SER A 411 1.11 3.49 16.08
CA SER A 411 1.47 2.14 16.49
C SER A 411 2.50 1.55 15.54
N ALA A 412 3.34 0.67 16.07
CA ALA A 412 4.42 0.07 15.30
C ALA A 412 4.98 -1.18 16.00
N TYR A 413 5.26 -2.20 15.20
CA TYR A 413 6.09 -3.33 15.54
C TYR A 413 7.58 -3.03 15.27
N SER A 414 8.44 -3.51 16.17
CA SER A 414 9.89 -3.43 16.02
C SER A 414 10.49 -4.83 15.84
N PRO A 415 10.97 -5.21 14.63
CA PRO A 415 11.62 -6.50 14.41
C PRO A 415 12.85 -6.73 15.31
N LEU A 416 13.61 -5.66 15.60
CA LEU A 416 14.81 -5.73 16.44
C LEU A 416 14.48 -6.13 17.88
N THR A 417 13.45 -5.51 18.46
CA THR A 417 13.11 -5.70 19.88
C THR A 417 11.96 -6.67 20.11
N ARG A 418 11.23 -7.02 19.04
CA ARG A 418 9.98 -7.77 19.01
C ARG A 418 8.90 -7.14 19.89
N ASN A 419 8.91 -5.81 20.01
CA ASN A 419 7.90 -5.09 20.78
C ASN A 419 6.88 -4.48 19.84
N ILE A 420 5.63 -4.44 20.28
CA ILE A 420 4.59 -3.61 19.65
C ILE A 420 4.33 -2.41 20.56
N ASN A 421 4.36 -1.20 20.01
CA ASN A 421 3.76 -0.03 20.67
C ASN A 421 2.34 0.14 20.13
N ILE A 422 1.32 0.17 20.98
CA ILE A 422 -0.07 0.04 20.55
C ILE A 422 -1.05 0.85 21.42
N GLY A 423 -2.01 1.52 20.77
CA GLY A 423 -3.20 2.11 21.40
C GLY A 423 -4.37 1.13 21.46
N ASP A 424 -5.52 1.52 22.02
CA ASP A 424 -6.70 0.65 22.14
C ASP A 424 -7.50 0.54 20.82
N ASP A 425 -6.90 -0.09 19.80
CA ASP A 425 -7.51 -0.33 18.49
C ASP A 425 -7.19 -1.75 17.99
N LEU A 426 -8.24 -2.52 17.70
CA LEU A 426 -8.11 -3.93 17.32
C LEU A 426 -7.51 -4.10 15.92
N MET A 427 -7.92 -3.28 14.96
CA MET A 427 -7.46 -3.35 13.57
C MET A 427 -5.96 -3.10 13.51
N VAL A 428 -5.50 -2.02 14.13
CA VAL A 428 -4.09 -1.63 14.16
C VAL A 428 -3.27 -2.66 14.93
N PHE A 429 -3.78 -3.17 16.05
CA PHE A 429 -3.08 -4.23 16.77
C PHE A 429 -2.86 -5.48 15.91
N LEU A 430 -3.90 -5.93 15.20
CA LEU A 430 -3.81 -7.11 14.35
C LEU A 430 -2.91 -6.86 13.14
N HIS A 431 -2.85 -5.63 12.64
CA HIS A 431 -1.89 -5.21 11.62
C HIS A 431 -0.45 -5.37 12.16
N GLU A 432 -0.14 -4.79 13.32
CA GLU A 432 1.18 -4.91 13.94
C GLU A 432 1.54 -6.35 14.34
N LEU A 433 0.54 -7.16 14.71
CA LEU A 433 0.72 -8.58 14.95
C LEU A 433 1.05 -9.33 13.65
N GLY A 434 0.48 -8.93 12.53
CA GLY A 434 0.83 -9.47 11.21
C GLY A 434 2.30 -9.22 10.86
N HIS A 435 2.84 -8.03 11.16
CA HIS A 435 4.28 -7.78 11.10
C HIS A 435 5.03 -8.70 12.07
N ALA A 436 4.57 -8.85 13.31
CA ALA A 436 5.23 -9.74 14.27
C ALA A 436 5.31 -11.19 13.80
N LYS A 437 4.25 -11.70 13.15
CA LYS A 437 4.18 -13.04 12.54
C LYS A 437 5.16 -13.16 11.38
N ASP A 438 5.20 -12.19 10.47
CA ASP A 438 6.13 -12.21 9.33
C ASP A 438 7.61 -12.23 9.77
N PHE A 439 7.91 -11.57 10.89
CA PHE A 439 9.26 -11.45 11.45
C PHE A 439 9.55 -12.44 12.60
N GLN A 440 8.69 -13.42 12.86
CA GLN A 440 8.80 -14.33 14.01
C GLN A 440 10.17 -15.02 14.10
N VAL A 441 10.76 -15.40 12.96
CA VAL A 441 12.08 -16.05 12.86
C VAL A 441 13.27 -15.07 12.77
N LYS A 442 13.01 -13.79 12.50
CA LYS A 442 14.00 -12.70 12.37
C LYS A 442 14.25 -12.04 13.74
N ASN A 443 14.91 -12.73 14.68
CA ASN A 443 15.16 -12.17 16.02
C ASN A 443 16.50 -11.39 16.15
N GLY A 444 16.43 -10.18 16.72
CA GLY A 444 17.59 -9.43 17.24
C GLY A 444 18.75 -9.28 16.25
N ARG A 445 19.90 -9.90 16.56
CA ARG A 445 21.11 -9.84 15.72
C ARG A 445 20.94 -10.47 14.33
N LYS A 446 20.03 -11.44 14.16
CA LYS A 446 19.79 -12.08 12.84
C LYS A 446 19.17 -11.09 11.85
N TYR A 447 18.28 -10.23 12.33
CA TYR A 447 17.71 -9.13 11.55
C TYR A 447 18.80 -8.15 11.12
N LEU A 448 19.62 -7.67 12.06
CA LEU A 448 20.73 -6.74 11.79
C LEU A 448 21.79 -7.30 10.83
N GLN A 449 21.91 -8.63 10.72
CA GLN A 449 22.91 -9.29 9.88
C GLN A 449 22.38 -9.73 8.51
N GLY A 450 21.09 -9.56 8.21
CA GLY A 450 20.49 -9.98 6.93
C GLY A 450 20.43 -11.49 6.72
N LYS A 451 20.54 -12.25 7.82
CA LYS A 451 20.71 -13.72 7.77
C LYS A 451 19.40 -14.50 7.87
N ALA A 452 18.26 -13.83 7.87
CA ALA A 452 16.97 -14.47 7.94
C ALA A 452 16.03 -13.75 6.99
N ASN A 453 15.21 -14.53 6.27
CA ASN A 453 14.11 -14.04 5.46
C ASN A 453 12.84 -13.95 6.32
N ALA A 454 11.95 -13.02 5.97
CA ALA A 454 10.62 -12.94 6.53
C ALA A 454 9.84 -14.19 6.07
N LEU A 455 8.85 -14.61 6.86
CA LEU A 455 8.15 -15.86 6.57
C LEU A 455 7.27 -15.74 5.33
N TYR A 456 6.58 -14.62 5.18
CA TYR A 456 5.53 -14.42 4.18
C TYR A 456 5.96 -13.39 3.13
N SER A 457 6.50 -12.24 3.53
CA SER A 457 6.87 -11.19 2.56
C SER A 457 8.08 -11.56 1.69
N ASP A 458 8.95 -12.47 2.15
CA ASP A 458 10.06 -13.03 1.36
C ASP A 458 9.70 -14.34 0.62
N ASN A 459 8.46 -14.83 0.77
CA ASN A 459 7.98 -16.04 0.09
C ASN A 459 7.79 -15.79 -1.42
N LYS A 460 8.37 -16.66 -2.26
CA LYS A 460 8.39 -16.48 -3.71
C LYS A 460 7.03 -16.65 -4.39
N ASP A 461 6.16 -17.49 -3.85
CA ASP A 461 4.83 -17.70 -4.41
C ASP A 461 3.91 -16.52 -4.07
N ILE A 462 3.96 -16.03 -2.83
CA ILE A 462 3.27 -14.79 -2.43
C ILE A 462 3.74 -13.62 -3.29
N GLN A 463 5.06 -13.41 -3.37
CA GLN A 463 5.67 -12.36 -4.20
C GLN A 463 5.21 -12.41 -5.66
N LYS A 464 5.14 -13.61 -6.25
CA LYS A 464 4.72 -13.80 -7.64
C LYS A 464 3.24 -13.47 -7.85
N VAL A 465 2.36 -13.85 -6.92
CA VAL A 465 0.92 -13.52 -7.01
C VAL A 465 0.73 -12.02 -6.84
N TYR A 466 1.34 -11.42 -5.82
CA TYR A 466 1.28 -9.99 -5.54
C TYR A 466 1.75 -9.13 -6.71
N LEU A 467 2.91 -9.44 -7.32
CA LEU A 467 3.39 -8.66 -8.46
C LEU A 467 2.47 -8.74 -9.68
N LYS A 468 1.76 -9.87 -9.87
CA LYS A 468 0.78 -9.98 -10.96
C LYS A 468 -0.44 -9.11 -10.71
N GLU A 469 -0.96 -9.12 -9.48
CA GLU A 469 -2.09 -8.26 -9.09
C GLU A 469 -1.70 -6.78 -9.14
N CYS A 470 -0.51 -6.40 -8.63
CA CYS A 470 0.03 -5.03 -8.76
C CYS A 470 0.14 -4.59 -10.22
N ALA A 471 0.76 -5.40 -11.09
CA ALA A 471 0.91 -5.05 -12.50
C ALA A 471 -0.45 -4.90 -13.20
N LYS A 472 -1.42 -5.74 -12.85
CA LYS A 472 -2.79 -5.64 -13.37
C LYS A 472 -3.48 -4.38 -12.87
N PHE A 473 -3.41 -4.12 -11.57
CA PHE A 473 -4.01 -2.95 -10.94
C PHE A 473 -3.44 -1.64 -11.54
N ASN A 474 -2.12 -1.53 -11.67
CA ASN A 474 -1.46 -0.39 -12.33
C ASN A 474 -1.83 -0.28 -13.82
N ALA A 475 -2.13 -1.39 -14.49
CA ALA A 475 -2.57 -1.34 -15.89
C ALA A 475 -3.97 -0.76 -16.05
N THR A 476 -4.87 -0.95 -15.07
CA THR A 476 -6.32 -0.68 -15.22
C THR A 476 -6.86 0.46 -14.36
N HIS A 477 -6.04 1.08 -13.51
CA HIS A 477 -6.47 2.15 -12.60
C HIS A 477 -5.68 3.44 -12.79
N SER A 478 -6.35 4.55 -12.54
CA SER A 478 -5.79 5.91 -12.54
C SER A 478 -4.98 6.20 -11.27
N ASP A 479 -4.15 7.26 -11.25
CA ASP A 479 -3.39 7.61 -10.05
C ASP A 479 -4.27 7.91 -8.81
N PRO A 480 -5.42 8.62 -8.91
CA PRO A 480 -6.32 8.79 -7.76
C PRO A 480 -6.84 7.49 -7.15
N GLU A 481 -7.08 6.47 -7.98
CA GLU A 481 -7.44 5.12 -7.53
C GLU A 481 -6.22 4.43 -6.89
N ARG A 482 -5.04 4.50 -7.53
CA ARG A 482 -3.82 3.87 -7.01
C ARG A 482 -3.35 4.47 -5.68
N GLN A 483 -3.61 5.75 -5.46
CA GLN A 483 -3.30 6.44 -4.20
C GLN A 483 -4.01 5.84 -2.98
N HIS A 484 -5.16 5.18 -3.13
CA HIS A 484 -5.83 4.53 -1.99
C HIS A 484 -5.01 3.39 -1.40
N ILE A 485 -4.12 2.79 -2.17
CA ILE A 485 -3.30 1.65 -1.74
C ILE A 485 -1.82 1.86 -2.05
N ASP A 486 -1.37 3.11 -2.07
CA ASP A 486 0.04 3.43 -2.34
C ASP A 486 0.99 2.84 -1.28
N TYR A 487 0.53 2.78 -0.03
CA TYR A 487 1.18 2.11 1.09
C TYR A 487 1.54 0.66 0.78
N PHE A 488 0.75 0.01 -0.08
CA PHE A 488 0.95 -1.38 -0.49
C PHE A 488 1.70 -1.50 -1.82
N THR A 489 1.54 -0.55 -2.75
CA THR A 489 1.85 -0.78 -4.19
C THR A 489 2.93 0.14 -4.76
N GLN A 490 3.37 1.18 -4.04
CA GLN A 490 4.36 2.10 -4.59
C GLN A 490 5.73 1.44 -4.78
N ALA A 491 6.28 1.58 -5.98
CA ALA A 491 7.61 1.09 -6.34
C ALA A 491 8.73 2.11 -6.04
N LYS A 492 8.40 3.38 -5.82
CA LYS A 492 9.34 4.44 -5.39
C LYS A 492 8.80 5.13 -4.14
N GLY A 493 9.66 5.36 -3.14
CA GLY A 493 9.29 6.03 -1.89
C GLY A 493 9.38 5.12 -0.66
N HIS A 494 8.56 5.41 0.36
CA HIS A 494 8.52 4.68 1.62
C HIS A 494 8.07 3.23 1.41
N TYR A 495 8.83 2.24 1.88
CA TYR A 495 8.63 0.82 1.51
C TYR A 495 8.66 0.56 -0.01
N GLY A 496 9.34 1.40 -0.81
CA GLY A 496 9.45 1.22 -2.25
C GLY A 496 10.34 0.04 -2.67
N GLY A 497 10.57 -0.08 -3.98
CA GLY A 497 11.32 -1.15 -4.62
C GLY A 497 10.42 -2.18 -5.30
N LYS A 498 11.01 -3.26 -5.80
CA LYS A 498 10.30 -4.30 -6.57
C LYS A 498 9.10 -4.87 -5.82
N TRP A 499 9.18 -4.98 -4.50
CA TRP A 499 8.16 -5.62 -3.67
C TRP A 499 7.14 -4.63 -3.10
N GLY A 500 7.31 -3.33 -3.35
CA GLY A 500 6.52 -2.28 -2.70
C GLY A 500 6.33 -2.55 -1.20
N GLY A 501 5.12 -2.24 -0.71
CA GLY A 501 4.71 -2.51 0.67
C GLY A 501 4.20 -3.93 0.91
N LEU A 502 4.79 -4.99 0.31
CA LEU A 502 4.27 -6.36 0.52
C LEU A 502 4.24 -6.79 2.00
N ALA A 503 5.20 -6.38 2.83
CA ALA A 503 5.14 -6.60 4.27
C ALA A 503 3.91 -5.94 4.91
N GLU A 504 3.51 -4.78 4.41
CA GLU A 504 2.29 -4.09 4.83
C GLU A 504 1.03 -4.80 4.34
N VAL A 505 1.05 -5.42 3.15
CA VAL A 505 -0.05 -6.27 2.67
C VAL A 505 -0.20 -7.52 3.55
N VAL A 506 0.90 -8.12 3.99
CA VAL A 506 0.93 -9.24 4.93
C VAL A 506 0.30 -8.82 6.27
N ALA A 507 0.72 -7.68 6.81
CA ALA A 507 0.16 -7.12 8.04
C ALA A 507 -1.34 -6.78 7.90
N GLU A 508 -1.72 -6.09 6.83
CA GLU A 508 -3.11 -5.73 6.58
C GLU A 508 -3.98 -6.98 6.38
N THR A 509 -3.48 -8.01 5.69
CA THR A 509 -4.18 -9.29 5.52
C THR A 509 -4.49 -9.94 6.86
N ASN A 510 -3.57 -9.87 7.83
CA ASN A 510 -3.84 -10.36 9.19
C ASN A 510 -4.99 -9.59 9.86
N ALA A 511 -5.00 -8.26 9.74
CA ALA A 511 -6.07 -7.42 10.29
C ALA A 511 -7.42 -7.65 9.61
N LEU A 512 -7.45 -7.59 8.27
CA LEU A 512 -8.66 -7.63 7.44
C LEU A 512 -9.39 -8.97 7.46
N THR A 513 -8.68 -10.04 7.85
CA THR A 513 -9.28 -11.36 8.03
C THR A 513 -9.83 -11.57 9.44
N ASN A 514 -9.62 -10.62 10.35
CA ASN A 514 -10.02 -10.70 11.74
C ASN A 514 -10.98 -9.57 12.17
N THR A 515 -10.96 -8.44 11.48
CA THR A 515 -11.76 -7.24 11.79
C THR A 515 -11.85 -6.28 10.59
N TYR A 516 -12.44 -5.11 10.81
CA TYR A 516 -12.52 -3.96 9.88
C TYR A 516 -11.91 -2.69 10.50
N ALA A 517 -11.61 -1.67 9.68
CA ALA A 517 -11.22 -0.33 10.15
C ALA A 517 -12.41 0.43 10.76
N ASP A 518 -12.27 0.89 12.00
CA ASP A 518 -13.33 1.60 12.71
C ASP A 518 -13.19 3.14 12.62
N GLU A 519 -13.90 3.87 13.48
CA GLU A 519 -13.84 5.33 13.52
C GLU A 519 -12.50 5.92 13.95
N GLN A 520 -11.70 5.22 14.75
CA GLN A 520 -10.39 5.72 15.20
C GLN A 520 -9.37 5.73 14.06
N VAL A 521 -9.59 4.88 13.07
CA VAL A 521 -8.72 4.69 11.91
C VAL A 521 -9.48 4.82 10.60
N GLU A 522 -10.50 5.69 10.56
CA GLU A 522 -11.38 5.89 9.40
C GLU A 522 -10.61 6.18 8.10
N ALA A 523 -9.47 6.88 8.20
CA ALA A 523 -8.58 7.17 7.08
C ALA A 523 -8.04 5.90 6.38
N LEU A 524 -8.11 4.74 7.01
CA LEU A 524 -7.67 3.45 6.48
C LEU A 524 -8.80 2.68 5.74
N GLY A 525 -10.03 3.20 5.74
CA GLY A 525 -11.19 2.50 5.18
C GLY A 525 -11.08 2.22 3.67
N THR A 526 -10.65 3.21 2.89
CA THR A 526 -10.54 3.07 1.42
C THR A 526 -9.43 2.10 1.04
N ARG A 527 -8.29 2.11 1.74
CA ARG A 527 -7.19 1.17 1.46
C ARG A 527 -7.62 -0.29 1.67
N GLN A 528 -8.42 -0.55 2.72
CA GLN A 528 -8.94 -1.88 2.99
C GLN A 528 -9.92 -2.34 1.91
N GLN A 529 -10.85 -1.44 1.52
CA GLN A 529 -11.80 -1.70 0.45
C GLN A 529 -11.09 -2.11 -0.85
N TYR A 530 -10.10 -1.31 -1.27
CA TYR A 530 -9.33 -1.57 -2.50
C TYR A 530 -8.49 -2.85 -2.41
N LEU A 531 -7.85 -3.10 -1.26
CA LEU A 531 -7.04 -4.31 -1.09
C LEU A 531 -7.90 -5.58 -1.20
N GLN A 532 -9.08 -5.61 -0.55
CA GLN A 532 -10.00 -6.75 -0.65
C GLN A 532 -10.55 -6.99 -2.06
N GLN A 533 -10.77 -5.91 -2.82
CA GLN A 533 -11.36 -5.96 -4.15
C GLN A 533 -10.33 -6.36 -5.22
N HIS A 534 -9.10 -5.84 -5.14
CA HIS A 534 -8.12 -5.94 -6.23
C HIS A 534 -6.93 -6.85 -5.94
N PHE A 535 -6.71 -7.26 -4.68
CA PHE A 535 -5.63 -8.19 -4.29
C PHE A 535 -6.12 -9.50 -3.64
N PRO A 536 -7.26 -10.10 -4.08
CA PRO A 536 -7.83 -11.25 -3.41
C PRO A 536 -6.95 -12.51 -3.45
N LYS A 537 -6.18 -12.74 -4.53
CA LYS A 537 -5.30 -13.92 -4.60
C LYS A 537 -4.10 -13.77 -3.69
N THR A 538 -3.57 -12.55 -3.55
CA THR A 538 -2.50 -12.27 -2.58
C THR A 538 -2.98 -12.51 -1.15
N ILE A 539 -4.17 -12.00 -0.79
CA ILE A 539 -4.79 -12.24 0.53
C ILE A 539 -4.95 -13.74 0.78
N ALA A 540 -5.53 -14.48 -0.17
CA ALA A 540 -5.71 -15.93 -0.05
C ALA A 540 -4.39 -16.67 0.14
N MET A 541 -3.37 -16.33 -0.67
CA MET A 541 -2.04 -16.96 -0.60
C MET A 541 -1.34 -16.66 0.73
N ILE A 542 -1.43 -15.43 1.24
CA ILE A 542 -0.86 -15.06 2.54
C ILE A 542 -1.54 -15.86 3.65
N LYS A 543 -2.88 -15.96 3.65
CA LYS A 543 -3.60 -16.72 4.69
C LYS A 543 -3.32 -18.21 4.65
N ASP A 544 -3.24 -18.80 3.46
CA ASP A 544 -2.83 -20.20 3.28
C ASP A 544 -1.45 -20.48 3.96
N HIS A 545 -0.55 -19.50 3.93
CA HIS A 545 0.76 -19.61 4.59
C HIS A 545 0.74 -19.23 6.08
N MET A 546 -0.09 -18.29 6.53
CA MET A 546 -0.09 -17.74 7.90
C MET A 546 -0.62 -18.67 8.98
N ASN A 547 -1.25 -19.77 8.60
CA ASN A 547 -1.65 -20.96 9.36
C ASN A 547 -2.94 -21.49 8.72
N TRP A 548 -2.95 -22.76 8.29
CA TRP A 548 -4.05 -23.71 8.47
C TRP A 548 -3.67 -25.11 7.96
N LYS A 549 -3.11 -25.95 8.84
CA LYS A 549 -3.28 -27.42 8.76
C LYS A 549 -4.40 -27.89 9.69
N ASP A 550 -5.42 -27.05 9.80
CA ASP A 550 -6.67 -27.40 10.43
C ASP A 550 -7.64 -27.73 9.29
N ASP A 551 -8.16 -28.96 9.33
CA ASP A 551 -8.77 -29.67 8.21
C ASP A 551 -9.78 -28.84 7.40
N LEU A 552 -9.49 -28.63 6.11
CA LEU A 552 -10.41 -28.11 5.09
C LEU A 552 -11.72 -28.91 4.94
N THR A 553 -11.91 -30.00 5.69
CA THR A 553 -13.12 -30.83 5.69
C THR A 553 -14.22 -30.33 6.62
N ALA A 554 -13.97 -29.33 7.48
CA ALA A 554 -15.02 -28.75 8.32
C ALA A 554 -15.50 -27.44 7.69
N ILE A 555 -16.59 -27.51 6.90
CA ILE A 555 -17.71 -26.54 6.83
C ILE A 555 -18.54 -26.94 5.60
N GLU A 556 -19.63 -27.67 5.84
CA GLU A 556 -20.80 -27.65 4.98
C GLU A 556 -21.47 -26.29 5.16
N PHE A 557 -21.54 -25.51 4.07
CA PHE A 557 -22.14 -24.19 4.07
C PHE A 557 -23.67 -24.31 4.20
N TYR A 558 -24.27 -23.46 5.05
CA TYR A 558 -25.72 -23.23 5.04
C TYR A 558 -26.17 -22.77 3.64
N GLY A 559 -27.29 -23.33 3.20
CA GLY A 559 -27.78 -23.41 1.83
C GLY A 559 -27.98 -22.09 1.06
N THR A 560 -27.94 -22.29 -0.26
CA THR A 560 -28.59 -21.57 -1.38
C THR A 560 -29.37 -20.30 -1.11
#